data_AF-A0AAV2TKG2-F1
#
_entry.id   AF-A0AAV2TKG2-F1
#
_cell.length_a   1.000
_cell.length_b   1.000
_cell.length_c   1.000
_cell.angle_alpha   90.00
_cell.angle_beta   90.00
_cell.angle_gamma   90.00
#
_symmetry.space_group_name_H-M   'P 1'
#
loop_
_entity.id
_entity.type
_entity.pdbx_description
1 polymer ?
#
loop_
_entity_poly.entity_id
_entity_poly.type
_entity_poly.pdbx_seq_one_letter_code
_entity_poly.pdbx_strand_id
1 'polypeptide(L)'
;MPFYGVRSGRTIGVLTTWSECEKAVKGFAGAQFKKFSTYDEAKDFSEGRSLKRKHSSTSSDPDRVVVYTDGACVGPLDSRQAGYGVYWGSGHPWNVAERLPGIQTNNRAEIEATIAAVMQAKAGGIKRITIATDSKFTQKCATEWGPIWEKNGWKLADGRDAKLREPVQRLLDTIRDSGVDVAWMHVPGHQGVEGNEAADRLANEGAKKRRR
;
A
#
# COMPACT_ATOMS: atom_id res chain seq x y z
N MET A 1 1.29 18.64 -27.18
CA MET A 1 2.12 18.21 -28.33
C MET A 1 2.70 16.84 -27.99
N PRO A 2 2.65 15.83 -28.87
CA PRO A 2 3.19 14.51 -28.57
C PRO A 2 4.71 14.45 -28.67
N PHE A 3 5.33 13.54 -27.91
CA PHE A 3 6.76 13.22 -27.99
C PHE A 3 6.94 11.79 -28.48
N TYR A 4 8.02 11.52 -29.21
CA TYR A 4 8.33 10.21 -29.78
C TYR A 4 9.70 9.77 -29.26
N GLY A 5 9.73 8.74 -28.41
CA GLY A 5 10.98 8.14 -27.95
C GLY A 5 11.40 7.04 -28.91
N VAL A 6 12.62 7.11 -29.44
CA VAL A 6 13.23 6.08 -30.30
C VAL A 6 14.37 5.42 -29.55
N ARG A 7 14.20 4.14 -29.21
CA ARG A 7 15.19 3.31 -28.50
C ARG A 7 16.12 2.58 -29.46
N SER A 8 15.61 2.23 -30.64
CA SER A 8 16.37 1.57 -31.71
C SER A 8 15.89 2.13 -33.04
N GLY A 9 16.81 2.62 -33.86
CA GLY A 9 16.53 3.30 -35.12
C GLY A 9 17.79 3.97 -35.68
N ARG A 10 17.65 4.66 -36.81
CA ARG A 10 18.72 5.50 -37.40
C ARG A 10 19.07 6.70 -36.53
N THR A 11 18.07 7.25 -35.84
CA THR A 11 18.22 8.34 -34.89
C THR A 11 17.54 7.93 -33.58
N ILE A 12 18.33 7.79 -32.52
CA ILE A 12 17.83 7.48 -31.17
C ILE A 12 17.62 8.77 -30.38
N GLY A 13 16.69 8.75 -29.41
CA GLY A 13 16.38 9.90 -28.57
C GLY A 13 14.91 10.33 -28.62
N VAL A 14 14.63 11.57 -28.20
CA VAL A 14 13.28 12.15 -28.18
C VAL A 14 13.08 13.09 -29.35
N LEU A 15 12.03 12.83 -30.12
CA LEU A 15 11.63 13.62 -31.29
C LEU A 15 10.26 14.27 -30.99
N THR A 16 10.07 15.50 -31.45
CA THR A 16 8.84 16.28 -31.15
C THR A 16 7.84 16.24 -32.29
N THR A 17 8.21 15.68 -33.44
CA THR A 17 7.35 15.53 -34.60
C THR A 17 7.32 14.10 -35.14
N TRP A 18 6.20 13.71 -35.75
CA TRP A 18 6.08 12.41 -36.41
C TRP A 18 7.03 12.29 -37.61
N SER A 19 7.23 13.37 -38.38
CA SER A 19 8.10 13.37 -39.56
C SER A 19 9.55 12.99 -39.22
N GLU A 20 10.06 13.48 -38.09
CA GLU A 20 11.38 13.10 -37.59
C GLU A 20 11.39 11.64 -37.11
N CYS A 21 10.36 11.21 -36.38
CA CYS A 21 10.25 9.84 -35.89
C CYS A 21 10.17 8.82 -37.04
N GLU A 22 9.42 9.13 -38.10
CA GLU A 22 9.29 8.26 -39.27
C GLU A 22 10.65 8.10 -39.97
N LYS A 23 11.38 9.20 -40.19
CA LYS A 23 12.75 9.16 -40.77
C LYS A 23 13.70 8.31 -39.91
N ALA A 24 13.55 8.38 -38.60
CA ALA A 24 14.38 7.64 -37.65
C ALA A 24 14.15 6.12 -37.70
N VAL A 25 12.94 5.64 -38.02
CA VAL A 25 12.59 4.19 -37.87
C VAL A 25 12.31 3.47 -39.18
N LYS A 26 11.88 4.18 -40.24
CA LYS A 26 11.35 3.58 -41.47
C LYS A 26 12.38 2.72 -42.22
N GLY A 27 12.19 1.41 -42.26
CA GLY A 27 13.13 0.48 -42.92
C GLY A 27 14.40 0.19 -42.12
N PHE A 28 14.42 0.48 -40.81
CA PHE A 28 15.47 0.03 -39.90
C PHE A 28 15.02 -1.30 -39.24
N ALA A 29 15.80 -2.37 -39.43
CA ALA A 29 15.48 -3.68 -38.86
C ALA A 29 15.59 -3.64 -37.32
N GLY A 30 14.53 -4.06 -36.62
CA GLY A 30 14.51 -4.01 -35.15
C GLY A 30 14.30 -2.60 -34.57
N ALA A 31 13.68 -1.69 -35.31
CA ALA A 31 13.33 -0.38 -34.81
C ALA A 31 12.35 -0.47 -33.61
N GLN A 32 12.61 0.32 -32.57
CA GLN A 32 11.81 0.40 -31.36
C GLN A 32 11.50 1.86 -31.08
N PHE A 33 10.22 2.25 -31.21
CA PHE A 33 9.76 3.59 -30.92
C PHE A 33 8.39 3.57 -30.23
N LYS A 34 8.08 4.62 -29.48
CA LYS A 34 6.78 4.79 -28.81
C LYS A 34 6.42 6.27 -28.69
N LYS A 35 5.12 6.58 -28.75
CA LYS A 35 4.55 7.91 -28.56
C LYS A 35 4.21 8.14 -27.08
N PHE A 36 4.51 9.33 -26.58
CA PHE A 36 4.31 9.75 -25.19
C PHE A 36 3.66 11.13 -25.14
N SER A 37 3.03 11.44 -24.00
CA SER A 37 2.46 12.76 -23.69
C SER A 37 3.47 13.71 -23.07
N THR A 38 4.56 13.21 -22.50
CA THR A 38 5.61 14.01 -21.82
C THR A 38 7.00 13.73 -22.40
N TYR A 39 7.90 14.72 -22.31
CA TYR A 39 9.29 14.60 -22.76
C TYR A 39 10.07 13.57 -21.92
N ASP A 40 9.86 13.56 -20.60
CA ASP A 40 10.58 12.69 -19.69
C ASP A 40 10.28 11.21 -19.93
N GLU A 41 9.03 10.84 -20.20
CA GLU A 41 8.66 9.46 -20.54
C GLU A 41 9.28 9.01 -21.87
N ALA A 42 9.29 9.91 -22.87
CA ALA A 42 9.93 9.64 -24.15
C ALA A 42 11.45 9.46 -23.99
N LYS A 43 12.07 10.28 -23.12
CA LYS A 43 13.50 10.22 -22.82
C LYS A 43 13.87 8.91 -22.13
N ASP A 44 13.16 8.55 -21.06
CA ASP A 44 13.37 7.30 -20.33
C ASP A 44 13.27 6.07 -21.27
N PHE A 45 12.27 6.05 -22.16
CA PHE A 45 12.12 4.99 -23.17
C PHE A 45 13.29 4.95 -24.16
N SER A 46 13.71 6.10 -24.69
CA SER A 46 14.79 6.19 -25.70
C SER A 46 16.15 5.75 -25.16
N GLU A 47 16.43 6.00 -23.88
CA GLU A 47 17.69 5.64 -23.23
C GLU A 47 17.72 4.19 -22.73
N GLY A 48 16.68 3.40 -23.02
CA GLY A 48 16.59 2.02 -22.59
C GLY A 48 16.51 1.85 -21.07
N ARG A 49 16.22 2.94 -20.33
CA ARG A 49 15.87 2.87 -18.92
C ARG A 49 14.54 2.14 -18.86
N SER A 50 14.63 0.83 -18.59
CA SER A 50 13.45 0.05 -18.22
C SER A 50 12.73 0.83 -17.14
N LEU A 51 11.40 0.89 -17.20
CA LEU A 51 10.57 1.08 -16.02
C LEU A 51 10.81 -0.14 -15.11
N LYS A 52 12.04 -0.33 -14.61
CA LYS A 52 12.29 -1.00 -13.34
C LYS A 52 11.54 -0.13 -12.36
N ARG A 53 10.29 -0.51 -12.13
CA ARG A 53 9.35 -0.04 -11.11
C ARG A 53 10.04 1.01 -10.26
N LYS A 54 10.07 2.25 -10.77
CA LYS A 54 10.39 3.39 -9.93
C LYS A 54 9.32 3.27 -8.85
N HIS A 55 9.78 2.99 -7.64
CA HIS A 55 8.97 3.03 -6.44
C HIS A 55 7.91 4.09 -6.66
N SER A 56 6.64 3.70 -6.51
CA SER A 56 5.60 4.68 -6.32
C SER A 56 6.07 5.53 -5.15
N SER A 57 6.74 6.64 -5.47
CA SER A 57 6.86 7.78 -4.61
C SER A 57 5.42 8.19 -4.40
N THR A 58 4.89 7.62 -3.34
CA THR A 58 3.64 7.98 -2.71
C THR A 58 3.60 9.49 -2.70
N SER A 59 2.66 10.08 -3.44
CA SER A 59 2.14 11.44 -3.25
C SER A 59 3.10 12.47 -2.64
N SER A 60 3.61 13.35 -3.50
CA SER A 60 3.85 14.80 -3.37
C SER A 60 3.48 15.54 -2.05
N ASP A 61 3.79 15.00 -0.89
CA ASP A 61 3.66 15.63 0.42
C ASP A 61 4.87 15.21 1.28
N PRO A 62 5.95 15.99 1.30
CA PRO A 62 7.21 15.63 1.95
C PRO A 62 7.08 15.38 3.46
N ASP A 63 5.98 15.82 4.06
CA ASP A 63 5.73 15.72 5.50
C ASP A 63 4.95 14.46 5.90
N ARG A 64 4.55 13.62 4.95
CA ARG A 64 3.68 12.47 5.22
C ARG A 64 4.49 11.19 5.34
N VAL A 65 4.55 10.66 6.56
CA VAL A 65 5.34 9.46 6.88
C VAL A 65 4.59 8.21 6.40
N VAL A 66 5.26 7.35 5.63
CA VAL A 66 4.68 6.07 5.19
C VAL A 66 4.94 5.01 6.27
N VAL A 67 3.90 4.27 6.62
CA VAL A 67 3.97 3.10 7.52
C VAL A 67 3.29 1.92 6.84
N TYR A 68 3.93 0.75 6.89
CA TYR A 68 3.39 -0.48 6.32
C TYR A 68 2.75 -1.31 7.43
N THR A 69 1.57 -1.87 7.17
CA THR A 69 0.82 -2.67 8.13
C THR A 69 0.31 -3.95 7.47
N ASP A 70 0.41 -5.06 8.20
CA ASP A 70 -0.09 -6.34 7.73
C ASP A 70 -0.58 -7.21 8.89
N GLY A 71 -1.49 -8.15 8.59
CA GLY A 71 -2.04 -9.13 9.51
C GLY A 71 -1.92 -10.54 8.96
N ALA A 72 -1.38 -11.45 9.77
CA ALA A 72 -1.24 -12.86 9.40
C ALA A 72 -2.08 -13.74 10.32
N CYS A 73 -2.69 -14.79 9.77
CA CYS A 73 -3.34 -15.85 10.52
C CYS A 73 -2.91 -17.21 9.98
N VAL A 74 -2.21 -17.99 10.81
CA VAL A 74 -1.56 -19.25 10.43
C VAL A 74 -2.12 -20.44 11.20
N GLY A 75 -2.04 -21.63 10.58
CA GLY A 75 -2.48 -22.89 11.18
C GLY A 75 -3.94 -23.27 10.86
N PRO A 76 -4.39 -24.46 11.28
CA PRO A 76 -5.73 -24.96 11.01
C PRO A 76 -6.79 -24.19 11.80
N LEU A 77 -8.04 -24.23 11.35
CA LEU A 77 -9.13 -23.37 11.84
C LEU A 77 -9.33 -23.40 13.37
N ASP A 78 -9.14 -24.57 13.99
CA ASP A 78 -9.30 -24.87 15.41
C ASP A 78 -8.12 -24.40 16.28
N SER A 79 -6.90 -24.35 15.71
CA SER A 79 -5.70 -23.94 16.43
C SER A 79 -5.02 -22.70 15.84
N ARG A 80 -5.72 -21.98 14.96
CA ARG A 80 -5.15 -20.85 14.21
C ARG A 80 -4.64 -19.77 15.14
N GLN A 81 -3.53 -19.17 14.73
CA GLN A 81 -2.83 -18.14 15.48
C GLN A 81 -2.69 -16.92 14.58
N ALA A 82 -3.13 -15.78 15.09
CA ALA A 82 -3.06 -14.53 14.36
C ALA A 82 -2.08 -13.57 15.02
N GLY A 83 -1.40 -12.79 14.21
CA GLY A 83 -0.48 -11.75 14.64
C GLY A 83 -0.47 -10.60 13.65
N TYR A 84 -0.02 -9.45 14.11
CA TYR A 84 0.01 -8.24 13.31
C TYR A 84 1.41 -7.61 13.30
N GLY A 85 1.72 -7.00 12.17
CA GLY A 85 3.01 -6.39 11.87
C GLY A 85 2.84 -4.91 11.54
N VAL A 86 3.69 -4.07 12.13
CA VAL A 86 3.81 -2.65 11.75
C VAL A 86 5.28 -2.37 11.43
N TYR A 87 5.53 -1.81 10.24
CA TYR A 87 6.86 -1.52 9.75
C TYR A 87 6.99 -0.05 9.36
N TRP A 88 7.82 0.68 10.10
CA TRP A 88 8.16 2.09 9.89
C TRP A 88 9.46 2.29 9.10
N GLY A 89 10.27 1.23 8.97
CA GLY A 89 11.57 1.27 8.31
C GLY A 89 12.58 0.32 8.96
N SER A 90 13.69 0.05 8.29
CA SER A 90 14.67 -0.92 8.77
C SER A 90 15.28 -0.45 10.10
N GLY A 91 15.28 -1.34 11.10
CA GLY A 91 15.80 -1.04 12.45
C GLY A 91 15.00 0.00 13.24
N HIS A 92 13.84 0.44 12.75
CA HIS A 92 13.05 1.47 13.43
C HIS A 92 12.50 0.92 14.77
N PRO A 93 12.63 1.66 15.89
CA PRO A 93 12.24 1.17 17.22
C PRO A 93 10.73 0.97 17.39
N TRP A 94 9.91 1.53 16.49
CA TRP A 94 8.46 1.33 16.48
C TRP A 94 8.01 0.16 15.61
N ASN A 95 8.93 -0.61 15.02
CA ASN A 95 8.55 -1.84 14.35
C ASN A 95 7.98 -2.82 15.37
N VAL A 96 6.83 -3.41 15.05
CA VAL A 96 6.08 -4.28 15.96
C VAL A 96 5.72 -5.56 15.25
N ALA A 97 5.94 -6.67 15.95
CA ALA A 97 5.47 -8.00 15.60
C ALA A 97 4.74 -8.54 16.82
N GLU A 98 3.40 -8.52 16.87
CA GLU A 98 2.68 -8.88 18.10
C GLU A 98 1.60 -9.93 17.86
N ARG A 99 1.31 -10.68 18.92
CA ARG A 99 0.25 -11.68 18.90
C ARG A 99 -1.09 -10.97 18.96
N LEU A 100 -2.02 -11.30 18.07
CA LEU A 100 -3.37 -10.76 18.13
C LEU A 100 -4.06 -11.24 19.42
N PRO A 101 -4.55 -10.35 20.29
CA PRO A 101 -5.36 -10.76 21.43
C PRO A 101 -6.77 -11.23 21.03
N GLY A 102 -7.34 -12.15 21.79
CA GLY A 102 -8.72 -12.62 21.60
C GLY A 102 -8.92 -13.50 20.36
N ILE A 103 -9.96 -13.22 19.57
CA ILE A 103 -10.38 -14.03 18.42
C ILE A 103 -9.32 -14.02 17.30
N GLN A 104 -8.78 -15.18 16.94
CA GLN A 104 -7.70 -15.30 15.97
C GLN A 104 -8.26 -15.28 14.53
N THR A 105 -8.26 -14.14 13.84
CA THR A 105 -8.64 -14.05 12.41
C THR A 105 -7.73 -13.09 11.65
N ASN A 106 -7.58 -13.29 10.34
CA ASN A 106 -6.78 -12.40 9.49
C ASN A 106 -7.31 -10.97 9.54
N ASN A 107 -8.59 -10.77 9.23
CA ASN A 107 -9.19 -9.43 9.21
C ASN A 107 -9.08 -8.66 10.53
N ARG A 108 -9.09 -9.34 11.69
CA ARG A 108 -8.83 -8.68 12.98
C ARG A 108 -7.36 -8.30 13.15
N ALA A 109 -6.43 -9.15 12.71
CA ALA A 109 -5.01 -8.83 12.72
C ALA A 109 -4.69 -7.61 11.84
N GLU A 110 -5.27 -7.55 10.64
CA GLU A 110 -5.12 -6.41 9.72
C GLU A 110 -5.63 -5.09 10.33
N ILE A 111 -6.78 -5.15 10.98
CA ILE A 111 -7.35 -3.99 11.70
C ILE A 111 -6.45 -3.60 12.87
N GLU A 112 -5.98 -4.55 13.67
CA GLU A 112 -5.14 -4.27 14.83
C GLU A 112 -3.78 -3.69 14.41
N ALA A 113 -3.19 -4.15 13.29
CA ALA A 113 -1.98 -3.58 12.69
C ALA A 113 -2.16 -2.09 12.41
N THR A 114 -3.30 -1.74 11.80
CA THR A 114 -3.65 -0.35 11.46
C THR A 114 -3.86 0.50 12.72
N ILE A 115 -4.59 -0.01 13.71
CA ILE A 115 -4.79 0.67 15.00
C ILE A 115 -3.44 0.94 15.67
N ALA A 116 -2.56 -0.07 15.72
CA ALA A 116 -1.24 0.06 16.32
C ALA A 116 -0.41 1.15 15.62
N ALA A 117 -0.40 1.18 14.29
CA ALA A 117 0.31 2.21 13.53
C ALA A 117 -0.21 3.63 13.84
N VAL A 118 -1.53 3.83 13.91
CA VAL A 118 -2.12 5.13 14.25
C VAL A 118 -1.79 5.55 15.69
N MET A 119 -1.86 4.61 16.64
CA MET A 119 -1.50 4.88 18.03
C MET A 119 -0.01 5.23 18.19
N GLN A 120 0.87 4.56 17.45
CA GLN A 120 2.30 4.87 17.41
C GLN A 120 2.56 6.27 16.82
N ALA A 121 1.88 6.62 15.72
CA ALA A 121 1.96 7.95 15.13
C ALA A 121 1.57 9.04 16.13
N LYS A 122 0.43 8.84 16.82
CA LYS A 122 -0.06 9.75 17.88
C LYS A 122 0.97 9.90 19.00
N ALA A 123 1.45 8.79 19.55
CA ALA A 123 2.42 8.80 20.64
C ALA A 123 3.76 9.43 20.23
N GLY A 124 4.15 9.28 18.96
CA GLY A 124 5.34 9.86 18.36
C GLY A 124 5.20 11.31 17.90
N GLY A 125 4.02 11.92 18.02
CA GLY A 125 3.77 13.29 17.56
C GLY A 125 3.71 13.45 16.04
N ILE A 126 3.57 12.37 15.27
CA ILE A 126 3.42 12.41 13.81
C ILE A 126 1.99 12.80 13.47
N LYS A 127 1.83 13.93 12.78
CA LYS A 127 0.50 14.47 12.43
C LYS A 127 -0.09 13.92 11.14
N ARG A 128 0.74 13.42 10.23
CA ARG A 128 0.34 12.98 8.88
C ARG A 128 1.03 11.67 8.54
N ILE A 129 0.25 10.62 8.29
CA ILE A 129 0.77 9.32 7.85
C ILE A 129 0.06 8.82 6.60
N THR A 130 0.74 7.95 5.87
CA THR A 130 0.16 7.10 4.83
C THR A 130 0.28 5.65 5.29
N ILE A 131 -0.85 4.99 5.51
CA ILE A 131 -0.90 3.57 5.83
C ILE A 131 -0.88 2.78 4.51
N ALA A 132 0.19 2.01 4.32
CA ALA A 132 0.36 1.09 3.22
C ALA A 132 -0.03 -0.33 3.66
N THR A 133 -1.07 -0.89 3.04
CA THR A 133 -1.60 -2.23 3.35
C THR A 133 -2.14 -2.91 2.09
N ASP A 134 -2.06 -4.23 2.01
CA ASP A 134 -2.72 -5.02 0.97
C ASP A 134 -4.17 -5.40 1.33
N SER A 135 -4.57 -5.20 2.60
CA SER A 135 -5.94 -5.40 3.07
C SER A 135 -6.89 -4.30 2.57
N LYS A 136 -7.47 -4.55 1.39
CA LYS A 136 -8.62 -3.77 0.89
C LYS A 136 -9.78 -3.78 1.87
N PHE A 137 -9.93 -4.85 2.66
CA PHE A 137 -10.97 -4.95 3.67
C PHE A 137 -10.79 -3.86 4.73
N THR A 138 -9.60 -3.75 5.33
CA THR A 138 -9.31 -2.76 6.37
C THR A 138 -9.42 -1.34 5.84
N GLN A 139 -8.86 -1.08 4.65
CA GLN A 139 -8.99 0.21 3.99
C GLN A 139 -10.47 0.60 3.83
N LYS A 140 -11.29 -0.28 3.24
CA LYS A 140 -12.73 0.00 3.05
C LYS A 140 -13.49 0.12 4.36
N CYS A 141 -13.17 -0.67 5.38
CA CYS A 141 -13.74 -0.51 6.71
C CYS A 141 -13.46 0.89 7.27
N ALA A 142 -12.27 1.45 7.07
CA ALA A 142 -11.95 2.78 7.55
C ALA A 142 -12.57 3.92 6.71
N THR A 143 -12.66 3.76 5.38
CA THR A 143 -13.01 4.88 4.47
C THR A 143 -14.44 4.86 3.97
N GLU A 144 -15.06 3.69 3.84
CA GLU A 144 -16.35 3.52 3.15
C GLU A 144 -17.37 2.82 4.06
N TRP A 145 -17.10 1.57 4.44
CA TRP A 145 -18.06 0.69 5.07
C TRP A 145 -18.31 1.01 6.53
N GLY A 146 -17.25 1.24 7.31
CA GLY A 146 -17.37 1.53 8.74
C GLY A 146 -18.24 2.76 9.03
N PRO A 147 -18.01 3.91 8.38
CA PRO A 147 -18.87 5.09 8.55
C PRO A 147 -20.34 4.84 8.17
N ILE A 148 -20.58 4.06 7.10
CA ILE A 148 -21.94 3.68 6.69
C ILE A 148 -22.58 2.77 7.75
N TRP A 149 -21.82 1.80 8.26
CA TRP A 149 -22.28 0.85 9.28
C TRP A 149 -22.56 1.56 10.62
N GLU A 150 -21.71 2.49 11.05
CA GLU A 150 -21.93 3.28 12.26
C GLU A 150 -23.26 4.05 12.17
N LYS A 151 -23.55 4.64 11.00
CA LYS A 151 -24.79 5.40 10.76
C LYS A 151 -26.04 4.51 10.67
N ASN A 152 -25.92 3.27 10.20
CA ASN A 152 -27.06 2.39 9.95
C ASN A 152 -27.30 1.34 11.05
N GLY A 153 -26.68 1.49 12.22
CA GLY A 153 -26.83 0.56 13.33
C GLY A 153 -26.08 -0.75 13.16
N TRP A 154 -24.95 -0.73 12.43
CA TRP A 154 -24.05 -1.86 12.19
C TRP A 154 -24.64 -2.99 11.35
N LYS A 155 -25.42 -2.62 10.33
CA LYS A 155 -26.09 -3.56 9.42
C LYS A 155 -25.46 -3.58 8.03
N LEU A 156 -25.33 -4.77 7.48
CA LEU A 156 -24.93 -5.00 6.10
C LEU A 156 -26.10 -4.71 5.14
N ALA A 157 -25.80 -4.63 3.84
CA ALA A 157 -26.81 -4.37 2.81
C ALA A 157 -27.92 -5.44 2.75
N ASP A 158 -27.63 -6.65 3.21
CA ASP A 158 -28.59 -7.76 3.31
C ASP A 158 -29.34 -7.81 4.66
N GLY A 159 -29.18 -6.79 5.51
CA GLY A 159 -29.85 -6.66 6.81
C GLY A 159 -29.20 -7.42 7.96
N ARG A 160 -28.17 -8.25 7.71
CA ARG A 160 -27.42 -8.97 8.75
C ARG A 160 -26.49 -8.02 9.51
N ASP A 161 -26.14 -8.37 10.73
CA ASP A 161 -25.22 -7.58 11.53
C ASP A 161 -23.76 -7.76 11.06
N ALA A 162 -22.99 -6.68 11.10
CA ALA A 162 -21.58 -6.70 10.75
C ALA A 162 -20.76 -7.50 11.79
N LYS A 163 -20.24 -8.66 11.38
CA LYS A 163 -19.51 -9.60 12.26
C LYS A 163 -18.27 -9.01 12.95
N LEU A 164 -17.66 -7.97 12.37
CA LEU A 164 -16.46 -7.32 12.90
C LEU A 164 -16.76 -5.91 13.43
N ARG A 165 -17.98 -5.68 13.92
CA ARG A 165 -18.40 -4.40 14.50
C ARG A 165 -17.39 -3.82 15.48
N GLU A 166 -17.05 -4.56 16.53
CA GLU A 166 -16.18 -4.05 17.61
C GLU A 166 -14.78 -3.63 17.09
N PRO A 167 -14.04 -4.48 16.35
CA PRO A 167 -12.76 -4.07 15.75
C PRO A 167 -12.88 -2.86 14.81
N VAL A 168 -13.91 -2.81 13.97
CA VAL A 168 -14.09 -1.72 13.01
C VAL A 168 -14.46 -0.42 13.72
N GLN A 169 -15.33 -0.45 14.73
CA GLN A 169 -15.64 0.72 15.56
C GLN A 169 -14.36 1.24 16.21
N ARG A 170 -13.57 0.37 16.85
CA ARG A 170 -12.30 0.77 17.48
C ARG A 170 -11.32 1.37 16.47
N LEU A 171 -11.27 0.87 15.24
CA LEU A 171 -10.46 1.46 14.17
C LEU A 171 -10.90 2.89 13.84
N LEU A 172 -12.20 3.11 13.65
CA LEU A 172 -12.76 4.44 13.35
C LEU A 172 -12.51 5.42 14.49
N ASP A 173 -12.76 5.00 15.73
CA ASP A 173 -12.56 5.81 16.92
C ASP A 173 -11.07 6.15 17.09
N THR A 174 -10.18 5.17 16.88
CA THR A 174 -8.73 5.41 16.95
C THR A 174 -8.28 6.45 15.92
N ILE A 175 -8.74 6.36 14.68
CA ILE A 175 -8.40 7.34 13.63
C ILE A 175 -8.94 8.72 14.03
N ARG A 176 -10.22 8.80 14.38
CA ARG A 176 -10.92 10.05 14.76
C ARG A 176 -10.27 10.75 15.95
N ASP A 177 -9.98 10.00 17.03
CA ASP A 177 -9.48 10.53 18.29
C ASP A 177 -7.96 10.71 18.31
N SER A 178 -7.25 10.21 17.30
CA SER A 178 -5.80 10.37 17.20
C SER A 178 -5.38 11.79 16.87
N GLY A 179 -6.19 12.53 16.11
CA GLY A 179 -5.79 13.80 15.49
C GLY A 179 -4.74 13.64 14.39
N VAL A 180 -4.46 12.39 13.96
CA VAL A 180 -3.54 12.08 12.87
C VAL A 180 -4.32 12.06 11.55
N ASP A 181 -3.83 12.78 10.55
CA ASP A 181 -4.37 12.74 9.20
C ASP A 181 -3.82 11.53 8.42
N VAL A 182 -4.69 10.52 8.28
CA VAL A 182 -4.38 9.21 7.70
C VAL A 182 -4.76 9.15 6.22
N ALA A 183 -3.77 8.93 5.36
CA ALA A 183 -3.98 8.48 3.98
C ALA A 183 -3.83 6.98 3.86
N TRP A 184 -4.37 6.47 2.74
CA TRP A 184 -4.36 5.06 2.41
C TRP A 184 -3.59 4.82 1.13
N MET A 185 -2.71 3.83 1.18
CA MET A 185 -2.05 3.28 0.03
C MET A 185 -2.32 1.79 -0.04
N HIS A 186 -3.01 1.36 -1.10
CA HIS A 186 -3.08 -0.06 -1.38
C HIS A 186 -1.76 -0.52 -2.00
N VAL A 187 -1.15 -1.52 -1.39
CA VAL A 187 0.01 -2.22 -1.94
C VAL A 187 -0.40 -3.65 -2.34
N PRO A 188 0.16 -4.20 -3.42
CA PRO A 188 -0.12 -5.58 -3.76
C PRO A 188 0.63 -6.55 -2.82
N GLY A 189 -0.10 -7.53 -2.27
CA GLY A 189 0.48 -8.58 -1.43
C GLY A 189 1.45 -9.48 -2.21
N HIS A 190 2.59 -9.80 -1.58
CA HIS A 190 3.63 -10.71 -2.11
C HIS A 190 4.18 -10.38 -3.52
N GLN A 191 4.30 -9.09 -3.87
CA GLN A 191 4.80 -8.65 -5.19
C GLN A 191 6.15 -7.89 -5.14
N GLY A 192 6.99 -8.07 -4.12
CA GLY A 192 8.30 -7.41 -4.06
C GLY A 192 8.27 -5.98 -3.51
N VAL A 193 7.26 -5.60 -2.74
CA VAL A 193 7.23 -4.29 -2.06
C VAL A 193 7.90 -4.47 -0.70
N GLU A 194 9.16 -4.04 -0.59
CA GLU A 194 10.02 -4.28 0.58
C GLU A 194 9.33 -3.97 1.93
N GLY A 195 8.66 -2.82 2.02
CA GLY A 195 7.95 -2.42 3.25
C GLY A 195 6.76 -3.34 3.59
N ASN A 196 6.01 -3.78 2.58
CA ASN A 196 4.90 -4.72 2.79
C ASN A 196 5.43 -6.10 3.18
N GLU A 197 6.50 -6.56 2.53
CA GLU A 197 7.15 -7.83 2.87
C GLU A 197 7.75 -7.80 4.28
N ALA A 198 8.23 -6.65 4.74
CA ALA A 198 8.68 -6.47 6.11
C ALA A 198 7.51 -6.54 7.10
N ALA A 199 6.38 -5.88 6.80
CA ALA A 199 5.18 -5.96 7.62
C ALA A 199 4.62 -7.40 7.69
N ASP A 200 4.58 -8.12 6.57
CA ASP A 200 4.18 -9.54 6.49
C ASP A 200 5.08 -10.44 7.35
N ARG A 201 6.40 -10.26 7.28
CA ARG A 201 7.33 -10.99 8.15
C ARG A 201 7.04 -10.72 9.62
N LEU A 202 6.86 -9.46 10.01
CA LEU A 202 6.53 -9.08 11.38
C LEU A 202 5.18 -9.66 11.83
N ALA A 203 4.17 -9.68 10.98
CA ALA A 203 2.86 -10.25 11.28
C ALA A 203 2.95 -11.78 11.52
N ASN A 204 3.70 -12.48 10.67
CA ASN A 204 3.97 -13.91 10.81
C ASN A 204 4.80 -14.23 12.08
N GLU A 205 5.77 -13.38 12.43
CA GLU A 205 6.51 -13.48 13.70
C GLU A 205 5.59 -13.27 14.90
N GLY A 206 4.73 -12.25 14.84
CA GLY A 206 3.71 -11.97 15.86
C GLY A 206 2.77 -13.15 16.07
N ALA A 207 2.35 -13.83 15.01
CA ALA A 207 1.46 -14.98 15.09
C ALA A 207 2.10 -16.17 15.85
N LYS A 208 3.43 -16.32 15.73
CA LYS A 208 4.22 -17.37 16.42
C LYS A 208 4.51 -17.05 17.89
N LYS A 209 4.30 -15.80 18.35
CA LYS A 209 4.49 -15.45 19.76
C LYS A 209 3.51 -16.22 20.66
N ARG A 210 3.96 -16.58 21.85
CA ARG A 210 3.12 -17.20 22.89
C ARG A 210 2.04 -16.21 23.34
N ARG A 211 0.86 -16.74 23.74
CA ARG A 211 -0.17 -15.91 24.37
C ARG A 211 0.41 -15.29 25.64
N ARG A 212 0.34 -13.97 25.73
CA ARG A 212 0.53 -13.24 26.98
C ARG A 212 -0.72 -13.35 27.82
#